data_AF-Q9FSX6-F1
#
_entry.id   AF-Q9FSX6-F1
#
_cell.length_a   1.000
_cell.length_b   1.000
_cell.length_c   1.000
_cell.angle_alpha   90.00
_cell.angle_beta   90.00
_cell.angle_gamma   90.00
#
_symmetry.space_group_name_H-M   'P 1'
#
loop_
_entity.id
_entity.type
_entity.pdbx_description
1 polymer ?
#
loop_
_entity_poly.entity_id
_entity_poly.type
_entity_poly.pdbx_seq_one_letter_code
_entity_poly.pdbx_strand_id
1 'polypeptide(L)'
;DDHGEVVAEMRRPDLEPYLGLHYPAADIPQASRFLFLKNRVRMICDCRAPAVKVRHDESLGQVLSLQGSTLRAPFGCHAQYMANMGSIASLVMAVTVSDSEEGGRRLWGLVVCHHTTPRFVPYPLRYACEFLMQVFGIQLNKELELASRLRERHIFRTQTLLCDMLLRDTPVGIVTTTPNI
;
A
#
# COMPACT_ATOMS: atom_id res chain seq x y z
N ASP A 1 3.91 -11.31 -5.23
CA ASP A 1 3.04 -11.38 -6.43
C ASP A 1 2.27 -10.08 -6.67
N ASP A 2 2.51 -9.03 -5.86
CA ASP A 2 2.07 -7.67 -6.12
C ASP A 2 0.55 -7.44 -6.16
N HIS A 3 -0.26 -8.45 -5.83
CA HIS A 3 -1.70 -8.28 -5.64
C HIS A 3 -1.98 -7.51 -4.33
N GLY A 4 -3.16 -6.92 -4.22
CA GLY A 4 -3.56 -6.15 -3.04
C GLY A 4 -4.58 -6.89 -2.19
N GLU A 5 -4.59 -6.60 -0.89
CA GLU A 5 -5.62 -7.05 0.06
C GLU A 5 -6.09 -5.86 0.89
N VAL A 6 -7.39 -5.78 1.17
CA VAL A 6 -7.95 -4.80 2.11
C VAL A 6 -7.81 -5.34 3.53
N VAL A 7 -6.76 -4.93 4.23
CA VAL A 7 -6.42 -5.44 5.58
C VAL A 7 -7.14 -4.73 6.73
N ALA A 8 -7.69 -3.53 6.48
CA ALA A 8 -8.45 -2.74 7.45
C ALA A 8 -9.39 -1.78 6.73
N GLU A 9 -10.58 -1.55 7.28
CA GLU A 9 -11.59 -0.68 6.69
C GLU A 9 -12.40 0.04 7.77
N MET A 10 -12.73 1.31 7.52
CA MET A 10 -13.80 2.05 8.20
C MET A 10 -14.71 2.65 7.13
N ARG A 11 -15.98 2.29 7.14
CA ARG A 11 -16.95 2.68 6.10
C ARG A 11 -18.25 3.22 6.69
N ARG A 12 -19.06 3.83 5.84
CA ARG A 12 -20.45 4.16 6.15
C ARG A 12 -21.25 2.84 6.32
N PRO A 13 -22.14 2.71 7.33
CA PRO A 13 -22.78 1.42 7.66
C PRO A 13 -23.62 0.79 6.55
N ASP A 14 -24.15 1.60 5.64
CA ASP A 14 -25.02 1.20 4.53
C ASP A 14 -24.27 0.72 3.26
N LEU A 15 -22.95 0.82 3.22
CA LEU A 15 -22.14 0.36 2.08
C LEU A 15 -21.72 -1.10 2.26
N GLU A 16 -21.47 -1.84 1.18
CA GLU A 16 -20.89 -3.17 1.30
C GLU A 16 -19.44 -3.08 1.80
N PRO A 17 -18.99 -3.98 2.70
CA PRO A 17 -17.61 -4.01 3.17
C PRO A 17 -16.66 -4.57 2.10
N TYR A 18 -15.45 -4.02 2.03
CA TYR A 18 -14.36 -4.56 1.20
C TYR A 18 -13.28 -5.28 2.01
N LEU A 19 -13.37 -5.26 3.34
CA LEU A 19 -12.41 -5.93 4.24
C LEU A 19 -12.20 -7.41 3.86
N GLY A 20 -10.93 -7.81 3.70
CA GLY A 20 -10.53 -9.17 3.34
C GLY A 20 -10.63 -9.52 1.86
N LEU A 21 -11.11 -8.60 1.01
CA LEU A 21 -11.09 -8.82 -0.44
C LEU A 21 -9.67 -8.65 -1.01
N HIS A 22 -9.33 -9.53 -1.95
CA HIS A 22 -8.09 -9.48 -2.72
C HIS A 22 -8.35 -8.93 -4.13
N TYR A 23 -7.41 -8.13 -4.62
CA TYR A 23 -7.48 -7.48 -5.93
C TYR A 23 -6.23 -7.81 -6.75
N PRO A 24 -6.39 -8.09 -8.06
CA PRO A 24 -5.27 -8.46 -8.91
C PRO A 24 -4.25 -7.33 -9.03
N ALA A 25 -2.98 -7.69 -9.20
CA ALA A 25 -1.88 -6.72 -9.34
C ALA A 25 -2.11 -5.73 -10.50
N ALA A 26 -2.82 -6.17 -11.55
CA ALA A 26 -3.13 -5.38 -12.74
C ALA A 26 -4.03 -4.16 -12.48
N ASP A 27 -4.81 -4.14 -11.40
CA ASP A 27 -5.68 -3.01 -11.05
C ASP A 27 -4.88 -1.73 -10.75
N ILE A 28 -3.64 -1.89 -10.28
CA ILE A 28 -2.70 -0.79 -10.07
C ILE A 28 -1.39 -1.12 -10.82
N PRO A 29 -1.25 -0.65 -12.08
CA PRO A 29 -0.06 -0.92 -12.87
C PRO A 29 1.24 -0.46 -12.18
N GLN A 30 2.35 -1.14 -12.44
CA GLN A 30 3.65 -0.86 -11.83
C GLN A 30 4.08 0.61 -11.99
N ALA A 31 3.82 1.22 -13.16
CA ALA A 31 4.08 2.64 -13.40
C ALA A 31 3.31 3.56 -12.43
N SER A 32 2.07 3.22 -12.07
CA SER A 32 1.27 3.97 -11.10
C SER A 32 1.83 3.82 -9.69
N ARG A 33 2.26 2.61 -9.31
CA ARG A 33 2.92 2.35 -8.02
C ARG A 33 4.20 3.16 -7.87
N PHE A 34 5.02 3.20 -8.91
CA PHE A 34 6.23 4.03 -8.94
C PHE A 34 5.90 5.53 -8.84
N LEU A 35 4.83 5.99 -9.49
CA LEU A 35 4.37 7.38 -9.35
C LEU A 35 3.94 7.71 -7.92
N PHE A 36 3.40 6.75 -7.15
CA PHE A 36 3.05 6.98 -5.74
C PHE A 36 4.27 7.15 -4.83
N LEU A 37 5.44 6.65 -5.21
CA LEU A 37 6.70 6.94 -4.49
C LEU A 37 7.11 8.41 -4.65
N LYS A 38 6.84 9.02 -5.80
CA LYS A 38 7.14 10.43 -6.10
C LYS A 38 6.02 11.37 -5.62
N ASN A 39 4.77 11.00 -5.87
CA ASN A 39 3.57 11.78 -5.57
C ASN A 39 2.72 11.01 -4.57
N ARG A 40 2.93 11.31 -3.29
CA ARG A 40 2.40 10.49 -2.19
C ARG A 40 0.91 10.64 -1.96
N VAL A 41 0.28 11.70 -2.47
CA VAL A 41 -1.15 11.94 -2.32
C VAL A 41 -1.77 12.25 -3.67
N ARG A 42 -2.86 11.55 -4.00
CA ARG A 42 -3.61 11.74 -5.24
C ARG A 42 -5.10 11.84 -4.95
N MET A 43 -5.73 12.88 -5.47
CA MET A 43 -7.17 13.10 -5.35
C MET A 43 -7.82 13.07 -6.75
N ILE A 44 -8.98 12.42 -6.84
CA ILE A 44 -9.91 12.56 -7.96
C ILE A 44 -11.23 13.03 -7.37
N CYS A 45 -11.67 14.23 -7.73
CA CYS A 45 -12.90 14.80 -7.20
C CYS A 45 -14.16 14.13 -7.75
N ASP A 46 -14.11 13.74 -9.04
CA ASP A 46 -15.20 13.11 -9.76
C ASP A 46 -14.62 12.34 -10.95
N CYS A 47 -14.81 11.03 -10.99
CA CYS A 47 -14.35 10.18 -12.09
C CYS A 47 -15.19 10.30 -13.36
N ARG A 48 -16.40 10.86 -13.27
CA ARG A 48 -17.32 11.05 -14.40
C ARG A 48 -17.16 12.43 -15.06
N ALA A 49 -16.46 13.35 -14.42
CA ALA A 49 -16.20 14.67 -14.97
C ALA A 49 -15.31 14.60 -16.22
N PRO A 50 -15.66 15.34 -17.30
CA PRO A 50 -14.84 15.37 -18.50
C PRO A 50 -13.47 16.01 -18.21
N ALA A 51 -12.40 15.40 -18.74
CA ALA A 51 -11.06 15.94 -18.62
C ALA A 51 -10.90 17.22 -19.46
N VAL A 52 -10.21 18.22 -18.90
CA VAL A 52 -9.93 19.48 -19.58
C VAL A 52 -8.58 19.39 -20.31
N LYS A 53 -8.57 19.72 -21.60
CA LYS A 53 -7.34 19.74 -22.41
C LYS A 53 -6.44 20.90 -21.98
N VAL A 54 -5.17 20.59 -21.73
CA VAL A 54 -4.14 21.61 -21.48
C VAL A 54 -3.75 22.24 -22.82
N ARG A 55 -3.79 23.57 -22.91
CA ARG A 55 -3.26 24.33 -24.04
C ARG A 55 -1.79 24.61 -23.76
N HIS A 56 -0.93 24.32 -24.73
CA HIS A 56 0.50 24.64 -24.69
C HIS A 56 0.92 25.19 -26.06
N ASP A 57 2.04 25.90 -26.09
CA ASP A 57 2.61 26.43 -27.33
C ASP A 57 3.08 25.27 -28.24
N GLU A 58 2.89 25.41 -29.55
CA GLU A 58 3.30 24.41 -30.55
C GLU A 58 4.82 24.30 -30.68
N SER A 59 5.55 25.35 -30.31
CA SER A 59 7.02 25.33 -30.25
C SER A 59 7.56 24.42 -29.14
N LEU A 60 6.73 24.04 -28.17
CA LEU A 60 7.07 23.04 -27.17
C LEU A 60 7.09 21.67 -27.86
N GLY A 61 8.26 21.27 -28.39
CA GLY A 61 8.47 20.03 -29.16
C GLY A 61 8.20 18.72 -28.40
N GLN A 62 7.63 18.78 -27.20
CA GLN A 62 7.18 17.65 -26.41
C GLN A 62 5.96 18.02 -25.54
N VAL A 63 5.17 17.01 -25.18
CA VAL A 63 4.03 17.18 -24.27
C VAL A 63 4.54 17.45 -22.84
N LEU A 64 3.93 18.41 -22.15
CA LEU A 64 4.25 18.73 -20.76
C LEU A 64 3.99 17.52 -19.84
N SER A 65 4.97 17.18 -19.01
CA SER A 65 4.78 16.15 -17.98
C SER A 65 3.92 16.68 -16.83
N LEU A 66 2.74 16.09 -16.64
CA LEU A 66 1.82 16.43 -15.55
C LEU A 66 1.93 15.46 -14.36
N GLN A 67 2.98 14.64 -14.30
CA GLN A 67 3.10 13.58 -13.28
C GLN A 67 2.97 14.11 -11.85
N GLY A 68 3.52 15.29 -11.56
CA GLY A 68 3.45 15.97 -10.26
C GLY A 68 2.25 16.91 -10.07
N SER A 69 1.36 17.03 -11.07
CA SER A 69 0.20 17.92 -10.94
C SER A 69 -0.87 17.28 -10.04
N THR A 70 -1.30 18.03 -9.03
CA THR A 70 -2.37 17.60 -8.10
C THR A 70 -3.75 17.50 -8.78
N LEU A 71 -3.91 18.11 -9.96
CA LEU A 71 -5.15 18.12 -10.75
C LEU A 71 -5.08 17.18 -11.96
N ARG A 72 -4.06 16.32 -12.05
CA ARG A 72 -3.89 15.40 -13.18
C ARG A 72 -5.11 14.48 -13.31
N ALA A 73 -5.75 14.52 -14.48
CA ALA A 73 -6.89 13.68 -14.80
C ALA A 73 -6.57 12.17 -14.65
N PRO A 74 -7.53 11.35 -14.20
CA PRO A 74 -7.38 9.91 -14.24
C PRO A 74 -7.28 9.39 -15.67
N PHE A 75 -6.56 8.29 -15.85
CA PHE A 75 -6.61 7.54 -17.10
C PHE A 75 -7.99 6.89 -17.26
N GLY A 76 -8.47 6.76 -18.50
CA GLY A 76 -9.84 6.33 -18.80
C GLY A 76 -10.23 4.98 -18.18
N CYS A 77 -9.33 3.98 -18.21
CA CYS A 77 -9.62 2.68 -17.59
C CYS A 77 -9.84 2.79 -16.08
N HIS A 78 -9.08 3.65 -15.39
CA HIS A 78 -9.24 3.85 -13.95
C HIS A 78 -10.48 4.69 -13.61
N ALA A 79 -10.83 5.67 -14.44
CA ALA A 79 -12.08 6.41 -14.29
C ALA A 79 -13.31 5.49 -14.42
N GLN A 80 -13.29 4.57 -15.39
CA GLN A 80 -14.34 3.57 -15.56
C GLN A 80 -14.34 2.54 -14.41
N TYR A 81 -13.18 2.10 -13.95
CA TYR A 81 -13.04 1.23 -12.77
C TYR A 81 -13.71 1.85 -11.54
N MET A 82 -13.42 3.12 -11.26
CA MET A 82 -14.04 3.88 -10.17
C MET A 82 -15.56 3.95 -10.33
N ALA A 83 -16.05 4.23 -11.54
CA ALA A 83 -17.48 4.30 -11.81
C ALA A 83 -18.17 2.94 -11.58
N ASN A 84 -17.54 1.84 -11.98
CA ASN A 84 -18.05 0.48 -11.78
C ASN A 84 -18.07 0.07 -10.30
N MET A 85 -17.07 0.50 -9.53
CA MET A 85 -16.97 0.25 -8.09
C MET A 85 -17.88 1.17 -7.25
N GLY A 86 -18.51 2.19 -7.86
CA GLY A 86 -19.33 3.18 -7.15
C GLY A 86 -18.51 4.24 -6.38
N SER A 87 -17.20 4.31 -6.59
CA SER A 87 -16.30 5.29 -5.98
C SER A 87 -16.18 6.55 -6.84
N ILE A 88 -17.19 7.42 -6.81
CA ILE A 88 -17.24 8.65 -7.62
C ILE A 88 -16.05 9.56 -7.37
N ALA A 89 -15.65 9.74 -6.11
CA ALA A 89 -14.45 10.45 -5.73
C ALA A 89 -13.49 9.54 -4.99
N SER A 90 -12.19 9.84 -5.09
CA SER A 90 -11.17 9.13 -4.34
C SER A 90 -10.05 10.04 -3.84
N LEU A 91 -9.52 9.68 -2.66
CA LEU A 91 -8.26 10.22 -2.13
C LEU A 91 -7.37 9.03 -1.79
N VAL A 92 -6.24 8.90 -2.48
CA VAL A 92 -5.30 7.81 -2.32
C VAL A 92 -3.99 8.36 -1.77
N MET A 93 -3.45 7.70 -0.76
CA MET A 93 -2.22 8.11 -0.10
C MET A 93 -1.27 6.92 0.02
N ALA A 94 0.01 7.17 -0.29
CA ALA A 94 1.05 6.15 -0.30
C ALA A 94 1.58 5.87 1.11
N VAL A 95 1.63 4.59 1.47
CA VAL A 95 2.33 4.12 2.67
C VAL A 95 3.70 3.62 2.24
N THR A 96 4.75 4.31 2.67
CA THR A 96 6.13 3.94 2.34
C THR A 96 6.87 3.46 3.57
N VAL A 97 7.64 2.40 3.40
CA VAL A 97 8.49 1.78 4.41
C VAL A 97 9.93 1.80 3.93
N SER A 98 10.87 1.62 4.85
CA SER A 98 12.29 1.53 4.51
C SER A 98 12.52 0.22 3.75
N ASP A 99 13.33 0.30 2.70
CA ASP A 99 13.79 -0.89 1.99
C ASP A 99 15.07 -1.40 2.68
N SER A 100 14.99 -2.58 3.29
CA SER A 100 16.09 -3.18 4.02
C SER A 100 17.20 -3.68 3.11
N GLU A 101 16.92 -3.95 1.83
CA GLU A 101 17.90 -4.53 0.90
C GLU A 101 18.61 -3.45 0.07
N GLU A 102 17.88 -2.42 -0.35
CA GLU A 102 18.41 -1.38 -1.26
C GLU A 102 18.69 -0.03 -0.56
N GLY A 103 18.40 0.10 0.74
CA GLY A 103 18.56 1.36 1.50
C GLY A 103 17.63 2.49 1.04
N GLY A 104 16.64 2.16 0.20
CA GLY A 104 15.66 3.08 -0.37
C GLY A 104 14.33 3.12 0.40
N ARG A 105 13.28 3.62 -0.25
CA ARG A 105 11.90 3.48 0.22
C ARG A 105 11.12 2.62 -0.75
N ARG A 106 10.36 1.67 -0.21
CA ARG A 106 9.41 0.85 -0.97
C ARG A 106 7.97 1.22 -0.64
N LEU A 107 7.07 1.02 -1.60
CA LEU A 107 5.63 1.18 -1.40
C LEU A 107 5.12 -0.07 -0.68
N TRP A 108 4.73 0.06 0.59
CA TRP A 108 4.16 -1.04 1.34
C TRP A 108 2.69 -1.27 0.97
N GLY A 109 1.95 -0.19 0.79
CA GLY A 109 0.53 -0.22 0.48
C GLY A 109 -0.04 1.17 0.28
N LEU A 110 -1.37 1.25 0.23
CA LEU A 110 -2.10 2.50 0.03
C LEU A 110 -3.19 2.64 1.10
N VAL A 111 -3.39 3.86 1.58
CA VAL A 111 -4.64 4.24 2.25
C VAL A 111 -5.54 4.84 1.18
N VAL A 112 -6.67 4.20 0.94
CA VAL A 112 -7.62 4.57 -0.12
C VAL A 112 -8.93 5.02 0.53
N CYS A 113 -9.33 6.26 0.28
CA CYS A 113 -10.62 6.79 0.68
C CYS A 113 -11.54 6.88 -0.53
N HIS A 114 -12.76 6.37 -0.42
CA HIS A 114 -13.80 6.47 -1.43
C HIS A 114 -14.92 7.42 -0.99
N HIS A 115 -15.55 8.08 -1.96
CA HIS A 115 -16.80 8.80 -1.76
C HIS A 115 -17.79 8.44 -2.86
N THR A 116 -19.06 8.26 -2.49
CA THR A 116 -20.14 7.91 -3.42
C THR A 116 -20.69 9.11 -4.19
N THR A 117 -20.23 10.32 -3.86
CA THR A 117 -20.53 11.57 -4.55
C THR A 117 -19.24 12.36 -4.81
N PRO A 118 -19.25 13.36 -5.71
CA PRO A 118 -18.09 14.20 -5.92
C PRO A 118 -17.60 14.85 -4.61
N ARG A 119 -16.30 14.81 -4.38
CA ARG A 119 -15.71 15.37 -3.15
C ARG A 119 -14.37 16.04 -3.41
N PHE A 120 -14.30 17.33 -3.12
CA PHE A 120 -13.06 18.08 -3.08
C PHE A 120 -12.53 18.14 -1.64
N VAL A 121 -11.24 17.84 -1.47
CA VAL A 121 -10.52 17.94 -0.19
C VAL A 121 -9.50 19.07 -0.31
N PRO A 122 -9.56 20.16 0.47
CA PRO A 122 -8.61 21.27 0.36
C PRO A 122 -7.14 20.83 0.53
N TYR A 123 -6.23 21.51 -0.17
CA TYR A 123 -4.79 21.17 -0.16
C TYR A 123 -4.19 21.10 1.26
N PRO A 124 -4.47 22.03 2.21
CA PRO A 124 -3.91 21.96 3.55
C PRO A 124 -4.25 20.64 4.28
N LEU A 125 -5.47 20.14 4.08
CA LEU A 125 -5.88 18.87 4.68
C LEU A 125 -5.17 17.69 4.01
N ARG A 126 -5.00 17.72 2.68
CA ARG A 126 -4.23 16.69 1.96
C ARG A 126 -2.77 16.65 2.42
N TYR A 127 -2.17 17.81 2.67
CA TYR A 127 -0.81 17.93 3.18
C TYR A 127 -0.68 17.40 4.63
N ALA A 128 -1.65 17.72 5.50
CA ALA A 128 -1.72 17.14 6.84
C ALA A 128 -1.86 15.61 6.80
N CYS A 129 -2.68 15.06 5.89
CA CYS A 129 -2.79 13.62 5.69
C CYS A 129 -1.49 13.02 5.15
N GLU A 130 -0.77 13.70 4.26
CA GLU A 130 0.56 13.25 3.81
C GLU A 130 1.52 13.10 4.98
N PHE A 131 1.56 14.09 5.88
CA PHE A 131 2.38 14.01 7.09
C PHE A 131 1.95 12.84 7.98
N LEU A 132 0.65 12.63 8.19
CA LEU A 132 0.13 11.48 8.92
C LEU A 132 0.61 10.15 8.32
N MET A 133 0.63 10.02 7.00
CA MET A 133 1.13 8.81 6.32
C MET A 133 2.63 8.59 6.51
N GLN A 134 3.41 9.66 6.66
CA GLN A 134 4.84 9.53 6.99
C GLN A 134 5.02 8.97 8.40
N VAL A 135 4.26 9.49 9.38
CA VAL A 135 4.28 8.99 10.76
C VAL A 135 3.81 7.53 10.81
N PHE A 136 2.74 7.21 10.08
CA PHE A 136 2.24 5.85 9.96
C PHE A 136 3.30 4.90 9.39
N GLY A 137 3.99 5.28 8.31
CA GLY A 137 5.07 4.49 7.73
C GLY A 137 6.25 4.24 8.69
N ILE A 138 6.60 5.23 9.54
CA ILE A 138 7.63 5.07 10.58
C ILE A 138 7.19 4.05 11.63
N GLN A 139 5.95 4.15 12.12
CA GLN A 139 5.45 3.18 13.09
C GLN A 139 5.38 1.78 12.49
N LEU A 140 4.91 1.66 11.24
CA LEU A 140 4.85 0.39 10.54
C LEU A 140 6.24 -0.24 10.35
N ASN A 141 7.25 0.55 9.98
CA ASN A 141 8.64 0.10 9.92
C ASN A 141 9.07 -0.53 11.26
N LYS A 142 8.78 0.14 12.37
CA LYS A 142 9.12 -0.35 13.71
C LYS A 142 8.46 -1.68 14.02
N GLU A 143 7.17 -1.84 13.69
CA GLU A 143 6.46 -3.12 13.88
C GLU A 143 7.04 -4.23 13.00
N LEU A 144 7.39 -3.94 11.74
CA LEU A 144 8.01 -4.90 10.84
C LEU A 144 9.39 -5.34 11.35
N GLU A 145 10.21 -4.42 11.84
CA GLU A 145 11.51 -4.74 12.45
C GLU A 145 11.36 -5.61 13.70
N LEU A 146 10.40 -5.28 14.57
CA LEU A 146 10.11 -6.08 15.77
C LEU A 146 9.64 -7.49 15.39
N ALA A 147 8.76 -7.62 14.39
CA ALA A 147 8.31 -8.91 13.90
C ALA A 147 9.45 -9.74 13.32
N SER A 148 10.37 -9.13 12.56
CA SER A 148 11.58 -9.81 12.04
C SER A 148 12.46 -10.33 13.17
N ARG A 149 12.77 -9.49 14.17
CA ARG A 149 13.59 -9.88 15.33
C ARG A 149 12.94 -11.01 16.13
N LEU A 150 11.63 -10.97 16.33
CA LEU A 150 10.89 -12.04 17.02
C LEU A 150 10.96 -13.36 16.23
N ARG A 151 10.83 -13.29 14.91
CA ARG A 151 10.95 -14.45 14.01
C ARG A 151 12.36 -15.03 14.05
N GLU A 152 13.39 -14.20 13.93
CA GLU A 152 14.80 -14.62 14.04
C GLU A 152 15.09 -15.29 15.39
N ARG A 153 14.62 -14.70 16.49
CA ARG A 153 14.76 -15.29 17.83
C ARG A 153 14.06 -16.64 17.93
N HIS A 154 12.88 -16.77 17.33
CA HIS A 154 12.14 -18.04 17.31
C HIS A 154 12.87 -19.10 16.49
N ILE A 155 13.42 -18.73 15.33
CA ILE A 155 14.26 -19.62 14.50
C ILE A 155 15.49 -20.08 15.28
N PHE A 156 16.22 -19.16 15.91
CA PHE A 156 17.42 -19.49 16.69
C PHE A 156 17.09 -20.45 17.84
N ARG A 157 16.02 -20.18 18.60
CA ARG A 157 15.57 -21.08 19.68
C ARG A 157 15.21 -22.47 19.16
N THR A 158 14.55 -22.54 18.01
CA THR A 158 14.17 -23.81 17.38
C THR A 158 15.42 -24.56 16.90
N GLN A 159 16.40 -23.87 16.31
CA GLN A 159 17.68 -24.47 15.91
C GLN A 159 18.45 -25.02 17.11
N THR A 160 18.56 -24.26 18.21
CA THR A 160 19.21 -24.76 19.44
C THR A 160 18.54 -26.02 19.97
N LEU A 161 17.20 -26.04 19.97
CA LEU A 161 16.40 -27.18 20.40
C LEU A 161 16.58 -28.40 19.50
N LEU A 162 16.64 -28.21 18.18
CA LEU A 162 16.92 -29.29 17.23
C LEU A 162 18.36 -29.83 17.39
N CYS A 163 19.35 -28.97 17.63
CA CYS A 163 20.72 -29.40 17.91
C CYS A 163 20.81 -30.24 19.19
N ASP A 164 20.12 -29.84 20.26
CA ASP A 164 20.03 -30.62 21.50
C ASP A 164 19.39 -31.99 21.26
N MET A 165 18.31 -32.05 20.48
CA MET A 165 17.66 -33.30 20.12
C MET A 165 18.54 -34.24 19.30
N LEU A 166 19.35 -33.72 18.37
CA LEU A 166 20.27 -34.52 17.55
C LEU A 166 21.41 -35.14 18.37
N LEU A 167 21.78 -34.55 19.50
CA LEU A 167 22.80 -35.06 20.41
C LEU A 167 22.28 -36.15 21.36
N ARG A 168 20.98 -36.50 21.31
CA ARG A 168 20.41 -37.55 22.15
C ARG A 168 20.85 -38.93 21.68
N ASP A 169 21.28 -39.76 22.62
CA ASP A 169 21.83 -41.11 22.35
C ASP A 169 20.84 -42.08 21.70
N THR A 170 19.52 -41.82 21.79
CA THR A 170 18.49 -42.68 21.19
C THR A 170 17.44 -41.88 20.42
N PRO A 171 17.00 -42.34 19.23
CA PRO A 171 15.97 -41.68 18.43
C PRO A 171 14.63 -41.53 19.17
N VAL A 172 14.30 -42.47 20.06
CA VAL A 172 13.09 -42.43 20.90
C VAL A 172 13.09 -41.20 21.82
N GLY A 173 14.28 -40.76 22.25
CA GLY A 173 14.46 -39.57 23.08
C GLY A 173 13.89 -38.30 22.46
N ILE A 174 13.73 -38.20 21.14
CA ILE A 174 13.13 -37.04 20.47
C ILE A 174 11.64 -36.88 20.84
N VAL A 175 10.94 -37.98 21.13
CA VAL A 175 9.50 -37.97 21.47
C VAL A 175 9.27 -38.15 22.97
N THR A 176 10.16 -38.87 23.66
CA THR A 176 9.96 -39.25 25.07
C THR A 176 10.60 -38.29 26.08
N THR A 177 11.55 -37.44 25.69
CA THR A 177 12.20 -36.49 26.61
C THR A 177 11.91 -35.04 26.25
N THR A 178 11.83 -34.17 27.26
CA THR A 178 11.48 -32.75 27.09
C THR A 178 12.72 -31.89 26.83
N PRO A 179 12.67 -30.94 25.88
CA PRO A 179 11.56 -30.69 24.96
C PRO A 179 11.45 -31.78 23.87
N ASN A 180 10.22 -32.06 23.43
CA ASN A 180 9.88 -33.00 22.37
C ASN A 180 9.35 -32.26 21.13
N ILE A 181 9.10 -33.01 20.04
CA ILE A 181 8.53 -32.46 18.80
C ILE A 181 7.07 -32.02 18.96
#